data_AF-A0A1N6H170-F1
#
_entry.id   AF-A0A1N6H170-F1
#
_cell.length_a   1.000
_cell.length_b   1.000
_cell.length_c   1.000
_cell.angle_alpha   90.00
_cell.angle_beta   90.00
_cell.angle_gamma   90.00
#
_symmetry.space_group_name_H-M   'P 1'
#
loop_
_entity.id
_entity.type
_entity.pdbx_description
1 polymer ?
#
loop_
_entity_poly.entity_id
_entity_poly.type
_entity_poly.pdbx_seq_one_letter_code
_entity_poly.pdbx_strand_id
1 'polypeptide(L)'
;MLLLQKGNNTYAMSITKYSLALLACWLVAFKPSPQVAITRERADELLAKLPDWDPWVRSPDASTLAWNESPTLHALADMYEATNDPHYLEILAQRGQNVLSHRDDRRNVADGSGKVRPGWSMASKYVVATGKLDDVIDVRSTPSAYNNQTTVEVVPANGSFTLVVNNKFFKRKEVFADLSLNPSDARFVEKVVNDPMAPYSCAAGEYTDKSNLIRVKLLKKGVLNAGTITLKPVPLAYSGYYGVIYQPMLRFVEHVKKNPALAYLVPAADSFIVAAAASYDDIIKRLWREGPNKGEGYFLTCEKGESFPADNVGAPFNFQGRQVCAMLALHRLTGKKVYKEKAEKMCRMFKNRLRYDQQKDLYEWNYWFEPMTTIGWKPEDNLSANVKYFKPYAITEDVSHGILDIAMVAAATEQGVVFDNTDLKRFANTLLVNVMTPDGCDMRRRVDGLGPAHPAYFNQLHGWLELAPGNAKVFPVIKKAYLCKNEESFVFCARLLKWEKKLN
;
A
#
# COMPACT_ATOMS: atom_id res chain seq x y z
N MET A 1 -28.28 -11.23 2.20
CA MET A 1 -29.50 -12.05 2.15
C MET A 1 -29.32 -13.21 3.12
N LEU A 2 -29.75 -13.03 4.37
CA LEU A 2 -30.05 -14.07 5.35
C LEU A 2 -30.75 -13.36 6.51
N LEU A 3 -32.07 -13.32 6.41
CA LEU A 3 -33.03 -13.09 7.48
C LEU A 3 -32.88 -14.22 8.49
N LEU A 4 -32.95 -13.92 9.79
CA LEU A 4 -33.59 -14.81 10.76
C LEU A 4 -34.25 -13.96 11.85
N GLN A 5 -35.56 -14.16 11.95
CA GLN A 5 -36.52 -13.48 12.79
C GLN A 5 -36.73 -14.27 14.08
N LYS A 6 -36.82 -13.53 15.20
CA LYS A 6 -37.67 -13.71 16.40
C LYS A 6 -37.91 -15.12 16.99
N GLY A 7 -37.57 -15.22 18.27
CA GLY A 7 -38.29 -16.03 19.26
C GLY A 7 -38.45 -15.23 20.55
N ASN A 8 -39.69 -14.93 20.93
CA ASN A 8 -40.07 -14.31 22.20
C ASN A 8 -39.82 -15.28 23.37
N ASN A 9 -39.40 -14.76 24.52
CA ASN A 9 -39.86 -15.27 25.81
C ASN A 9 -39.87 -14.14 26.84
N THR A 10 -41.08 -13.85 27.30
CA THR A 10 -41.43 -12.96 28.40
C THR A 10 -41.15 -13.63 29.74
N TYR A 11 -40.41 -12.96 30.63
CA TYR A 11 -40.59 -13.12 32.06
C TYR A 11 -40.56 -11.74 32.72
N ALA A 12 -41.69 -11.40 33.33
CA ALA A 12 -41.88 -10.22 34.15
C ALA A 12 -41.23 -10.42 35.53
N MET A 13 -40.49 -9.44 36.03
CA MET A 13 -40.24 -9.27 37.46
C MET A 13 -40.31 -7.80 37.86
N SER A 14 -41.38 -7.51 38.60
CA SER A 14 -41.47 -6.65 39.79
C SER A 14 -40.67 -5.34 39.83
N ILE A 15 -41.42 -4.23 39.73
CA ILE A 15 -41.01 -2.91 40.20
C ILE A 15 -41.32 -2.84 41.70
N THR A 16 -40.32 -2.68 42.56
CA THR A 16 -40.54 -2.11 43.90
C THR A 16 -39.36 -1.25 44.37
N LYS A 17 -39.64 0.05 44.52
CA LYS A 17 -39.13 1.02 45.51
C LYS A 17 -37.68 0.85 46.02
N TYR A 18 -36.78 1.72 45.57
CA TYR A 18 -35.90 2.47 46.47
C TYR A 18 -35.67 3.88 45.91
N SER A 19 -36.23 4.84 46.66
CA SER A 19 -36.12 6.28 46.47
C SER A 19 -34.81 6.79 47.09
N LEU A 20 -34.27 7.85 46.48
CA LEU A 20 -33.42 8.87 47.09
C LEU A 20 -32.22 8.40 47.96
N ALA A 21 -31.08 8.13 47.31
CA ALA A 21 -29.76 8.39 47.89
C ALA A 21 -28.68 8.22 46.80
N LEU A 22 -28.34 9.31 46.10
CA LEU A 22 -27.05 9.57 45.41
C LEU A 22 -27.25 10.79 44.49
N LEU A 23 -27.52 11.94 45.10
CA LEU A 23 -27.55 13.24 44.45
C LEU A 23 -26.33 14.05 44.96
N ALA A 24 -25.15 13.44 44.88
CA ALA A 24 -23.88 14.07 45.26
C ALA A 24 -22.72 13.20 44.78
N CYS A 25 -22.41 13.27 43.48
CA CYS A 25 -21.11 13.02 42.83
C CYS A 25 -21.37 12.88 41.34
N TRP A 26 -20.43 13.35 40.50
CA TRP A 26 -20.51 13.47 39.04
C TRP A 26 -21.01 14.81 38.49
N LEU A 27 -20.57 15.91 39.11
CA LEU A 27 -20.06 17.03 38.31
C LEU A 27 -18.57 16.75 38.06
N VAL A 28 -18.26 15.72 37.27
CA VAL A 28 -17.03 15.77 36.49
C VAL A 28 -17.31 16.90 35.51
N ALA A 29 -16.68 18.04 35.71
CA ALA A 29 -16.62 19.06 34.68
C ALA A 29 -16.17 18.33 33.41
N PHE A 30 -17.09 18.14 32.46
CA PHE A 30 -16.74 17.82 31.09
C PHE A 30 -15.82 18.98 30.68
N LYS A 31 -14.50 18.81 30.81
CA LYS A 31 -13.59 19.61 30.01
C LYS A 31 -14.02 19.32 28.59
N PRO A 32 -14.59 20.29 27.85
CA PRO A 32 -14.84 20.07 26.44
C PRO A 32 -13.52 19.58 25.84
N SER A 33 -13.57 18.53 25.03
CA SER A 33 -12.41 18.13 24.26
C SER A 33 -11.86 19.40 23.59
N PRO A 34 -10.54 19.67 23.68
CA PRO A 34 -9.98 20.88 23.10
C PRO A 34 -10.48 20.99 21.67
N GLN A 35 -11.03 22.15 21.33
CA GLN A 35 -11.57 22.39 20.00
C GLN A 35 -10.46 22.15 18.99
N VAL A 36 -10.73 21.33 17.95
CA VAL A 36 -9.80 21.15 16.83
C VAL A 36 -9.40 22.50 16.29
N ALA A 37 -8.10 22.74 16.24
CA ALA A 37 -7.53 23.99 15.75
C ALA A 37 -6.65 23.68 14.53
N ILE A 38 -6.76 24.52 13.49
CA ILE A 38 -5.87 24.47 12.33
C ILE A 38 -4.90 25.63 12.52
N THR A 39 -3.89 25.42 13.37
CA THR A 39 -2.85 26.42 13.65
C THR A 39 -1.48 25.76 13.69
N ARG A 40 -0.43 26.56 13.55
CA ARG A 40 0.95 26.11 13.64
C ARG A 40 1.21 25.43 14.99
N GLU A 41 0.78 26.05 16.09
CA GLU A 41 0.99 25.54 17.45
C GLU A 41 0.37 24.16 17.60
N ARG A 42 -0.83 23.95 17.06
CA ARG A 42 -1.49 22.64 17.10
C ARG A 42 -0.74 21.60 16.26
N ALA A 43 -0.25 21.98 15.08
CA ALA A 43 0.57 21.09 14.27
C ALA A 43 1.88 20.69 14.99
N ASP A 44 2.54 21.63 15.67
CA ASP A 44 3.76 21.38 16.44
C ASP A 44 3.48 20.46 17.65
N GLU A 45 2.35 20.64 18.34
CA GLU A 45 1.91 19.71 19.39
C GLU A 45 1.66 18.28 18.87
N LEU A 46 1.08 18.15 17.67
CA LEU A 46 0.83 16.86 17.03
C LEU A 46 2.13 16.21 16.56
N LEU A 47 3.07 17.00 16.05
CA LEU A 47 4.43 16.56 15.68
C LEU A 47 5.19 16.04 16.90
N ALA A 48 5.15 16.77 18.03
CA ALA A 48 5.81 16.37 19.28
C ALA A 48 5.26 15.07 19.89
N LYS A 49 4.02 14.67 19.54
CA LYS A 49 3.41 13.40 19.94
C LYS A 49 3.78 12.23 19.05
N LEU A 50 4.40 12.48 17.89
CA LEU A 50 4.87 11.39 17.05
C LEU A 50 6.00 10.64 17.76
N PRO A 51 6.14 9.33 17.51
CA PRO A 51 7.25 8.60 18.09
C PRO A 51 8.60 9.15 17.64
N ASP A 52 9.53 9.25 18.59
CA ASP A 52 10.90 9.76 18.42
C ASP A 52 11.88 8.68 17.92
N TRP A 53 11.48 7.41 17.96
CA TRP A 53 12.27 6.28 17.46
C TRP A 53 12.11 6.07 15.95
N ASP A 54 13.15 5.47 15.36
CA ASP A 54 13.20 5.13 13.94
C ASP A 54 12.20 4.00 13.59
N PRO A 55 11.19 4.25 12.72
CA PRO A 55 10.17 3.27 12.35
C PRO A 55 10.74 1.91 11.91
N TRP A 56 11.88 1.93 11.21
CA TRP A 56 12.54 0.74 10.71
C TRP A 56 13.01 -0.19 11.82
N VAL A 57 13.55 0.35 12.91
CA VAL A 57 14.13 -0.44 14.01
C VAL A 57 13.08 -1.34 14.66
N ARG A 58 11.83 -0.87 14.76
CA ARG A 58 10.72 -1.66 15.31
C ARG A 58 10.22 -2.72 14.33
N SER A 59 10.19 -2.40 13.03
CA SER A 59 9.64 -3.28 12.00
C SER A 59 10.42 -3.07 10.69
N PRO A 60 11.54 -3.81 10.49
CA PRO A 60 12.50 -3.59 9.40
C PRO A 60 11.95 -4.12 8.08
N ASP A 61 10.99 -3.38 7.52
CA ASP A 61 10.24 -3.71 6.32
C ASP A 61 9.99 -2.41 5.54
N ALA A 62 10.21 -2.43 4.22
CA ALA A 62 10.01 -1.27 3.37
C ALA A 62 8.61 -0.63 3.49
N SER A 63 7.58 -1.43 3.81
CA SER A 63 6.23 -0.92 4.02
C SER A 63 6.12 0.01 5.22
N THR A 64 6.96 -0.17 6.24
CA THR A 64 7.00 0.72 7.40
C THR A 64 7.47 2.12 6.99
N LEU A 65 8.51 2.21 6.15
CA LEU A 65 9.00 3.48 5.64
C LEU A 65 7.99 4.15 4.71
N ALA A 66 7.38 3.36 3.82
CA ALA A 66 6.41 3.87 2.86
C ALA A 66 5.14 4.43 3.52
N TRP A 67 4.60 3.74 4.53
CA TRP A 67 3.27 4.05 5.06
C TRP A 67 3.26 4.75 6.42
N ASN A 68 4.37 4.70 7.17
CA ASN A 68 4.47 5.40 8.46
C ASN A 68 5.39 6.63 8.36
N GLU A 69 6.57 6.47 7.76
CA GLU A 69 7.58 7.54 7.74
C GLU A 69 7.31 8.59 6.65
N SER A 70 7.06 8.16 5.42
CA SER A 70 6.85 9.08 4.28
C SER A 70 5.73 10.11 4.49
N PRO A 71 4.55 9.77 5.06
CA PRO A 71 3.52 10.78 5.37
C PRO A 71 4.02 11.88 6.31
N THR A 72 4.87 11.54 7.28
CA THR A 72 5.50 12.51 8.19
C THR A 72 6.47 13.42 7.44
N LEU A 73 7.32 12.86 6.56
CA LEU A 73 8.22 13.67 5.72
C LEU A 73 7.44 14.63 4.81
N HIS A 74 6.32 14.18 4.25
CA HIS A 74 5.42 15.02 3.48
C HIS A 74 4.86 16.19 4.31
N ALA A 75 4.41 15.90 5.53
CA ALA A 75 3.84 16.89 6.44
C ALA A 75 4.87 17.91 6.93
N LEU A 76 6.13 17.50 7.14
CA LEU A 76 7.23 18.43 7.43
C LEU A 76 7.47 19.40 6.27
N ALA A 77 7.45 18.91 5.02
CA ALA A 77 7.52 19.80 3.86
C ALA A 77 6.28 20.70 3.73
N ASP A 78 5.08 20.21 4.10
CA ASP A 78 3.87 21.04 4.17
C ASP A 78 4.01 22.17 5.20
N MET A 79 4.58 21.88 6.37
CA MET A 79 4.81 22.87 7.42
C MET A 79 5.83 23.93 6.99
N TYR A 80 6.91 23.55 6.30
CA TYR A 80 7.82 24.54 5.70
C TYR A 80 7.08 25.44 4.70
N GLU A 81 6.29 24.87 3.80
CA GLU A 81 5.52 25.67 2.83
C GLU A 81 4.50 26.58 3.51
N ALA A 82 3.88 26.13 4.61
CA ALA A 82 2.95 26.92 5.40
C ALA A 82 3.62 28.06 6.18
N THR A 83 4.82 27.86 6.72
CA THR A 83 5.41 28.77 7.72
C THR A 83 6.66 29.51 7.24
N ASN A 84 7.31 29.02 6.19
CA ASN A 84 8.67 29.37 5.77
C ASN A 84 9.74 29.10 6.85
N ASP A 85 9.45 28.28 7.87
CA ASP A 85 10.39 27.96 8.94
C ASP A 85 11.32 26.80 8.53
N PRO A 86 12.64 27.04 8.39
CA PRO A 86 13.60 26.02 7.95
C PRO A 86 13.70 24.82 8.90
N HIS A 87 13.30 24.95 10.17
CA HIS A 87 13.37 23.87 11.15
C HIS A 87 12.66 22.60 10.68
N TYR A 88 11.51 22.72 10.00
CA TYR A 88 10.80 21.54 9.48
C TYR A 88 11.60 20.81 8.39
N LEU A 89 12.38 21.53 7.57
CA LEU A 89 13.26 20.91 6.58
C LEU A 89 14.48 20.26 7.24
N GLU A 90 14.99 20.80 8.35
CA GLU A 90 16.08 20.17 9.13
C GLU A 90 15.65 18.81 9.69
N ILE A 91 14.44 18.75 10.27
CA ILE A 91 13.87 17.48 10.74
C ILE A 91 13.70 16.51 9.57
N LEU A 92 13.16 16.99 8.43
CA LEU A 92 12.98 16.17 7.23
C LEU A 92 14.32 15.64 6.73
N ALA A 93 15.35 16.46 6.68
CA ALA A 93 16.70 16.06 6.25
C ALA A 93 17.24 14.93 7.13
N GLN A 94 17.17 15.09 8.45
CA GLN A 94 17.65 14.07 9.40
C GLN A 94 16.90 12.75 9.23
N ARG A 95 15.56 12.80 9.20
CA ARG A 95 14.72 11.61 9.04
C ARG A 95 14.90 10.94 7.68
N GLY A 96 15.07 11.74 6.62
CA GLY A 96 15.37 11.26 5.28
C GLY A 96 16.73 10.58 5.16
N GLN A 97 17.77 11.04 5.87
CA GLN A 97 19.05 10.33 5.94
C GLN A 97 18.90 8.98 6.65
N ASN A 98 18.09 8.90 7.72
CA ASN A 98 17.79 7.62 8.37
C ASN A 98 17.07 6.66 7.42
N VAL A 99 16.10 7.15 6.64
CA VAL A 99 15.46 6.34 5.59
C VAL A 99 16.49 5.79 4.59
N LEU A 100 17.46 6.60 4.15
CA LEU A 100 18.52 6.15 3.23
C LEU A 100 19.48 5.14 3.85
N SER A 101 19.77 5.23 5.15
CA SER A 101 20.69 4.30 5.82
C SER A 101 20.14 2.86 5.85
N HIS A 102 18.80 2.71 5.77
CA HIS A 102 18.13 1.41 5.72
C HIS A 102 18.09 0.75 4.35
N ARG A 103 18.64 1.38 3.32
CA ARG A 103 18.66 0.76 1.99
C ARG A 103 19.48 -0.53 2.01
N ASP A 104 19.04 -1.50 1.22
CA ASP A 104 19.65 -2.81 1.08
C ASP A 104 21.10 -2.71 0.58
N ASP A 105 21.40 -1.78 -0.33
CA ASP A 105 22.76 -1.50 -0.82
C ASP A 105 23.67 -0.84 0.22
N ARG A 106 23.11 -0.14 1.22
CA ARG A 106 23.85 0.39 2.36
C ARG A 106 24.10 -0.65 3.43
N ARG A 107 23.20 -1.63 3.55
CA ARG A 107 23.28 -2.73 4.51
C ARG A 107 23.89 -4.01 3.95
N ASN A 108 24.22 -4.02 2.65
CA ASN A 108 24.69 -5.19 1.90
C ASN A 108 23.74 -6.40 2.03
N VAL A 109 22.43 -6.15 1.92
CA VAL A 109 21.39 -7.18 2.01
C VAL A 109 20.91 -7.54 0.61
N ALA A 110 21.03 -8.81 0.24
CA ALA A 110 20.50 -9.30 -1.01
C ALA A 110 18.98 -9.57 -0.91
N ASP A 111 18.25 -9.32 -2.00
CA ASP A 111 16.87 -9.75 -2.13
C ASP A 111 16.78 -11.25 -2.52
N GLY A 112 15.56 -11.73 -2.74
CA GLY A 112 15.28 -13.11 -3.15
C GLY A 112 15.94 -13.59 -4.44
N SER A 113 16.42 -12.66 -5.28
CA SER A 113 17.19 -12.99 -6.49
C SER A 113 18.69 -13.18 -6.20
N GLY A 114 19.13 -12.95 -4.96
CA GLY A 114 20.54 -12.96 -4.56
C GLY A 114 21.28 -11.66 -4.89
N LYS A 115 20.59 -10.62 -5.37
CA LYS A 115 21.18 -9.33 -5.73
C LYS A 115 20.96 -8.29 -4.64
N VAL A 116 22.00 -7.53 -4.33
CA VAL A 116 21.89 -6.33 -3.51
C VAL A 116 21.39 -5.20 -4.41
N ARG A 117 20.27 -4.58 -4.05
CA ARG A 117 19.61 -3.56 -4.89
C ARG A 117 19.59 -2.18 -4.22
N PRO A 118 19.59 -1.10 -5.02
CA PRO A 118 19.46 0.27 -4.52
C PRO A 118 18.01 0.57 -4.06
N GLY A 119 17.57 -0.01 -2.95
CA GLY A 119 16.21 0.16 -2.44
C GLY A 119 16.00 -0.49 -1.08
N TRP A 120 14.76 -0.85 -0.76
CA TRP A 120 14.40 -1.45 0.53
C TRP A 120 13.59 -2.73 0.33
N SER A 121 13.97 -3.78 1.05
CA SER A 121 13.27 -5.05 0.97
C SER A 121 12.02 -5.11 1.86
N MET A 122 10.98 -5.75 1.34
CA MET A 122 9.88 -6.30 2.13
C MET A 122 10.22 -7.74 2.51
N ALA A 123 9.82 -8.16 3.71
CA ALA A 123 10.06 -9.52 4.18
C ALA A 123 8.86 -10.14 4.90
N SER A 124 7.71 -9.46 4.99
CA SER A 124 6.53 -10.00 5.67
C SER A 124 5.22 -9.75 4.92
N LYS A 125 5.07 -8.56 4.34
CA LYS A 125 3.93 -8.20 3.51
C LYS A 125 4.22 -8.50 2.04
N TYR A 126 3.23 -9.04 1.34
CA TYR A 126 3.25 -9.19 -0.12
C TYR A 126 4.47 -9.95 -0.66
N VAL A 127 4.97 -10.92 0.11
CA VAL A 127 6.04 -11.82 -0.30
C VAL A 127 5.67 -13.26 -0.01
N VAL A 128 5.97 -14.13 -0.96
CA VAL A 128 5.98 -15.58 -0.74
C VAL A 128 7.07 -15.97 0.24
N ALA A 129 6.93 -17.15 0.84
CA ALA A 129 7.92 -17.78 1.69
C ALA A 129 8.30 -19.16 1.14
N THR A 130 9.48 -19.64 1.53
CA THR A 130 10.01 -20.93 1.10
C THR A 130 10.50 -21.76 2.28
N GLY A 131 10.57 -23.06 2.08
CA GLY A 131 11.13 -24.02 3.02
C GLY A 131 11.57 -25.28 2.29
N LYS A 132 12.26 -26.17 3.00
CA LYS A 132 12.70 -27.45 2.48
C LYS A 132 12.35 -28.56 3.46
N LEU A 133 11.78 -29.64 2.96
CA LEU A 133 11.56 -30.87 3.72
C LEU A 133 12.69 -31.82 3.37
N ASP A 134 13.66 -31.91 4.28
CA ASP A 134 14.99 -32.45 4.01
C ASP A 134 15.57 -31.83 2.71
N ASP A 135 16.37 -32.57 1.94
CA ASP A 135 16.80 -32.19 0.60
C ASP A 135 15.91 -32.79 -0.51
N VAL A 136 14.70 -33.24 -0.15
CA VAL A 136 13.84 -34.05 -1.03
C VAL A 136 12.75 -33.20 -1.67
N ILE A 137 12.11 -32.31 -0.90
CA ILE A 137 11.00 -31.47 -1.39
C ILE A 137 11.28 -30.00 -1.09
N ASP A 138 11.21 -29.16 -2.13
CA ASP A 138 11.09 -27.71 -1.99
C ASP A 138 9.64 -27.32 -1.74
N VAL A 139 9.43 -26.44 -0.77
CA VAL A 139 8.12 -25.88 -0.42
C VAL A 139 8.12 -24.38 -0.71
N ARG A 140 7.06 -23.89 -1.36
CA ARG A 140 6.85 -22.46 -1.58
C ARG A 140 5.41 -22.09 -1.24
N SER A 141 5.20 -21.00 -0.54
CA SER A 141 3.87 -20.53 -0.20
C SER A 141 3.12 -20.01 -1.43
N THR A 142 1.80 -20.04 -1.37
CA THR A 142 0.88 -19.51 -2.39
C THR A 142 0.05 -18.28 -1.95
N PRO A 143 -0.23 -18.03 -0.65
CA PRO A 143 -0.96 -16.83 -0.22
C PRO A 143 -0.19 -15.54 -0.45
N SER A 144 -0.94 -14.43 -0.46
CA SER A 144 -0.36 -13.10 -0.68
C SER A 144 0.46 -12.54 0.49
N ALA A 145 0.27 -13.01 1.72
CA ALA A 145 0.95 -12.48 2.91
C ALA A 145 0.92 -13.48 4.08
N TYR A 146 1.59 -13.13 5.18
CA TYR A 146 1.63 -13.92 6.43
C TYR A 146 2.19 -15.34 6.26
N ASN A 147 3.01 -15.52 5.23
CA ASN A 147 3.58 -16.80 4.86
C ASN A 147 4.66 -17.27 5.85
N ASN A 148 5.25 -16.36 6.63
CA ASN A 148 6.13 -16.69 7.75
C ASN A 148 5.41 -17.35 8.95
N GLN A 149 4.08 -17.38 8.94
CA GLN A 149 3.28 -18.07 9.94
C GLN A 149 2.80 -19.44 9.47
N THR A 150 3.25 -19.89 8.29
CA THR A 150 2.96 -21.21 7.75
C THR A 150 3.98 -22.22 8.24
N THR A 151 3.52 -23.31 8.85
CA THR A 151 4.32 -24.48 9.20
C THR A 151 3.95 -25.67 8.33
N VAL A 152 4.93 -26.53 8.02
CA VAL A 152 4.72 -27.79 7.31
C VAL A 152 5.37 -28.91 8.11
N GLU A 153 4.56 -29.84 8.57
CA GLU A 153 4.95 -31.04 9.32
C GLU A 153 4.91 -32.26 8.40
N VAL A 154 5.94 -33.10 8.51
CA VAL A 154 6.02 -34.41 7.89
C VAL A 154 5.80 -35.47 8.95
N VAL A 155 4.85 -36.38 8.70
CA VAL A 155 4.64 -37.60 9.49
C VAL A 155 4.94 -38.81 8.60
N PRO A 156 6.12 -39.44 8.72
CA PRO A 156 6.50 -40.58 7.90
C PRO A 156 5.64 -41.81 8.21
N ALA A 157 5.41 -42.64 7.19
CA ALA A 157 4.80 -43.96 7.30
C ALA A 157 5.60 -44.96 6.44
N ASN A 158 5.27 -46.25 6.53
CA ASN A 158 5.98 -47.26 5.74
C ASN A 158 5.63 -47.12 4.24
N GLY A 159 6.56 -46.59 3.45
CA GLY A 159 6.40 -46.39 2.01
C GLY A 159 5.53 -45.19 1.60
N SER A 160 5.02 -44.41 2.57
CA SER A 160 4.23 -43.20 2.35
C SER A 160 4.52 -42.15 3.44
N PHE A 161 3.89 -40.98 3.36
CA PHE A 161 4.00 -39.97 4.42
C PHE A 161 2.75 -39.07 4.43
N THR A 162 2.53 -38.38 5.54
CA THR A 162 1.49 -37.34 5.65
C THR A 162 2.14 -35.96 5.73
N LEU A 163 1.55 -34.97 5.06
CA LEU A 163 1.86 -33.56 5.29
C LEU A 163 0.74 -32.90 6.08
N VAL A 164 1.10 -32.18 7.15
CA VAL A 164 0.20 -31.30 7.89
C VAL A 164 0.69 -29.86 7.73
N VAL A 165 -0.09 -29.03 7.04
CA VAL A 165 0.21 -27.62 6.78
C VAL A 165 -0.69 -26.77 7.66
N ASN A 166 -0.14 -25.77 8.35
CA ASN A 166 -0.91 -24.90 9.22
C ASN A 166 -0.49 -23.45 9.02
N ASN A 167 -1.44 -22.52 9.02
CA ASN A 167 -1.18 -21.09 9.08
C ASN A 167 -1.99 -20.45 10.20
N LYS A 168 -1.29 -19.87 11.18
CA LYS A 168 -1.90 -19.28 12.38
C LYS A 168 -2.75 -18.04 12.07
N PHE A 169 -2.28 -17.18 11.15
CA PHE A 169 -2.99 -15.96 10.79
C PHE A 169 -4.32 -16.24 10.09
N PHE A 170 -4.30 -17.12 9.09
CA PHE A 170 -5.50 -17.50 8.35
C PHE A 170 -6.40 -18.48 9.12
N LYS A 171 -5.94 -19.02 10.27
CA LYS A 171 -6.63 -20.05 11.04
C LYS A 171 -7.00 -21.25 10.15
N ARG A 172 -6.03 -21.70 9.36
CA ARG A 172 -6.21 -22.71 8.32
C ARG A 172 -5.26 -23.88 8.55
N LYS A 173 -5.80 -25.08 8.51
CA LYS A 173 -5.07 -26.35 8.59
C LYS A 173 -5.38 -27.19 7.36
N GLU A 174 -4.37 -27.80 6.77
CA GLU A 174 -4.49 -28.70 5.62
C GLU A 174 -3.78 -30.02 5.93
N VAL A 175 -4.41 -31.16 5.64
CA VAL A 175 -3.86 -32.48 5.94
C VAL A 175 -3.90 -33.35 4.68
N PHE A 176 -2.75 -33.86 4.28
CA PHE A 176 -2.58 -34.68 3.09
C PHE A 176 -1.98 -36.04 3.48
N ALA A 177 -2.82 -37.04 3.70
CA ALA A 177 -2.39 -38.39 4.13
C ALA A 177 -1.84 -39.24 2.97
N ASP A 178 -1.14 -40.33 3.27
CA ASP A 178 -0.75 -41.37 2.30
C ASP A 178 -0.10 -40.83 1.01
N LEU A 179 0.78 -39.85 1.12
CA LEU A 179 1.51 -39.25 0.01
C LEU A 179 2.66 -40.13 -0.45
N SER A 180 2.97 -40.04 -1.74
CA SER A 180 4.02 -40.79 -2.41
C SER A 180 5.02 -39.85 -3.08
N LEU A 181 6.30 -40.24 -3.09
CA LEU A 181 7.36 -39.56 -3.86
C LEU A 181 7.48 -40.09 -5.29
N ASN A 182 6.69 -41.09 -5.68
CA ASN A 182 6.73 -41.69 -7.01
C ASN A 182 5.80 -40.92 -7.98
N PRO A 183 6.31 -40.32 -9.07
CA PRO A 183 5.48 -39.58 -10.04
C PRO A 183 4.38 -40.38 -10.72
N SER A 184 4.51 -41.72 -10.83
CA SER A 184 3.47 -42.57 -11.42
C SER A 184 2.34 -42.91 -10.45
N ASP A 185 2.50 -42.60 -9.15
CA ASP A 185 1.53 -42.89 -8.12
C ASP A 185 0.36 -41.89 -8.15
N ALA A 186 -0.87 -42.38 -7.94
CA ALA A 186 -2.04 -41.49 -7.84
C ALA A 186 -1.92 -40.52 -6.67
N ARG A 187 -1.20 -40.90 -5.60
CA ARG A 187 -0.88 -40.10 -4.43
C ARG A 187 0.44 -39.35 -4.52
N PHE A 188 1.00 -39.20 -5.73
CA PHE A 188 2.20 -38.39 -5.91
C PHE A 188 2.03 -37.00 -5.30
N VAL A 189 2.99 -36.59 -4.47
CA VAL A 189 2.89 -35.40 -3.61
C VAL A 189 2.59 -34.12 -4.38
N GLU A 190 3.22 -33.87 -5.52
CA GLU A 190 2.91 -32.68 -6.33
C GLU A 190 1.50 -32.74 -6.92
N LYS A 191 1.05 -33.94 -7.32
CA LYS A 191 -0.29 -34.14 -7.88
C LYS A 191 -1.37 -33.95 -6.83
N VAL A 192 -1.13 -34.33 -5.58
CA VAL A 192 -2.12 -34.20 -4.50
C VAL A 192 -2.11 -32.79 -3.91
N VAL A 193 -0.94 -32.24 -3.61
CA VAL A 193 -0.82 -30.98 -2.86
C VAL A 193 -1.03 -29.76 -3.75
N ASN A 194 -0.44 -29.74 -4.94
CA ASN A 194 -0.42 -28.51 -5.75
C ASN A 194 -1.79 -28.21 -6.38
N ASP A 195 -2.27 -26.99 -6.18
CA ASP A 195 -3.38 -26.41 -6.92
C ASP A 195 -2.88 -25.35 -7.92
N PRO A 196 -2.94 -25.59 -9.25
CA PRO A 196 -2.64 -24.54 -10.21
C PRO A 196 -3.72 -23.44 -10.25
N MET A 197 -4.88 -23.66 -9.64
CA MET A 197 -6.01 -22.73 -9.60
C MET A 197 -6.12 -21.99 -8.26
N ALA A 198 -5.18 -22.20 -7.33
CA ALA A 198 -5.23 -21.58 -6.01
C ALA A 198 -5.26 -20.04 -6.10
N PRO A 199 -6.24 -19.37 -5.46
CA PRO A 199 -6.22 -17.93 -5.31
C PRO A 199 -5.13 -17.50 -4.33
N TYR A 200 -4.68 -16.24 -4.41
CA TYR A 200 -3.74 -15.68 -3.43
C TYR A 200 -4.39 -15.27 -2.09
N SER A 201 -5.69 -15.52 -1.90
CA SER A 201 -6.43 -15.36 -0.64
C SER A 201 -6.68 -16.72 0.01
N CYS A 202 -6.83 -16.74 1.34
CA CYS A 202 -7.07 -17.97 2.09
C CYS A 202 -8.30 -17.84 2.98
N ALA A 203 -9.07 -18.92 3.07
CA ALA A 203 -10.17 -19.08 4.02
C ALA A 203 -9.74 -19.95 5.22
N ALA A 204 -10.23 -19.58 6.41
CA ALA A 204 -10.07 -20.36 7.64
C ALA A 204 -10.80 -21.70 7.55
N GLY A 205 -10.30 -22.70 8.29
CA GLY A 205 -10.91 -24.04 8.35
C GLY A 205 -9.90 -25.18 8.24
N GLU A 206 -10.43 -26.39 8.17
CA GLU A 206 -9.66 -27.63 7.98
C GLU A 206 -9.95 -28.21 6.59
N TYR A 207 -8.89 -28.61 5.87
CA TYR A 207 -8.98 -29.03 4.48
C TYR A 207 -8.12 -30.28 4.21
N THR A 208 -8.56 -31.12 3.29
CA THR A 208 -7.83 -32.35 2.86
C THR A 208 -7.65 -32.45 1.35
N ASP A 209 -8.32 -31.57 0.59
CA ASP A 209 -8.12 -31.38 -0.85
C ASP A 209 -6.85 -30.57 -1.13
N LYS A 210 -6.71 -30.01 -2.33
CA LYS A 210 -5.53 -29.23 -2.74
C LYS A 210 -5.17 -28.09 -1.78
N SER A 211 -3.88 -27.76 -1.73
CA SER A 211 -3.37 -26.71 -0.87
C SER A 211 -3.66 -25.31 -1.40
N ASN A 212 -4.09 -24.43 -0.50
CA ASN A 212 -4.10 -22.98 -0.69
C ASN A 212 -2.99 -22.30 0.14
N LEU A 213 -2.17 -23.06 0.88
CA LEU A 213 -1.08 -22.51 1.68
C LEU A 213 0.28 -22.69 1.02
N ILE A 214 0.48 -23.80 0.32
CA ILE A 214 1.77 -24.18 -0.26
C ILE A 214 1.63 -24.81 -1.64
N ARG A 215 2.75 -24.81 -2.35
CA ARG A 215 3.08 -25.73 -3.42
C ARG A 215 4.39 -26.41 -3.10
N VAL A 216 4.56 -27.60 -3.64
CA VAL A 216 5.70 -28.48 -3.42
C VAL A 216 6.32 -28.88 -4.76
N LYS A 217 7.63 -29.10 -4.76
CA LYS A 217 8.39 -29.63 -5.89
C LYS A 217 9.33 -30.72 -5.40
N LEU A 218 9.24 -31.91 -5.97
CA LEU A 218 10.19 -32.99 -5.74
C LEU A 218 11.52 -32.65 -6.39
N LEU A 219 12.59 -32.66 -5.61
CA LEU A 219 13.96 -32.39 -6.07
C LEU A 219 14.70 -33.67 -6.44
N LYS A 220 14.59 -34.69 -5.57
CA LYS A 220 15.24 -35.99 -5.73
C LYS A 220 14.43 -37.05 -4.99
N LYS A 221 14.65 -38.32 -5.34
CA LYS A 221 14.18 -39.44 -4.51
C LYS A 221 14.95 -39.44 -3.19
N GLY A 222 14.29 -39.83 -2.10
CA GLY A 222 14.91 -39.88 -0.78
C GLY A 222 13.92 -40.31 0.29
N VAL A 223 14.38 -40.28 1.53
CA VAL A 223 13.56 -40.50 2.73
C VAL A 223 13.23 -39.14 3.33
N LEU A 224 11.97 -38.95 3.71
CA LEU A 224 11.53 -37.79 4.48
C LEU A 224 11.53 -38.14 5.97
N ASN A 225 12.21 -37.34 6.77
CA ASN A 225 12.25 -37.52 8.21
C ASN A 225 11.06 -36.84 8.89
N ALA A 226 10.66 -37.35 10.05
CA ALA A 226 9.65 -36.70 10.87
C ALA A 226 10.16 -35.33 11.33
N GLY A 227 9.36 -34.29 11.16
CA GLY A 227 9.76 -32.95 11.56
C GLY A 227 8.84 -31.86 11.02
N THR A 228 9.01 -30.67 11.58
CA THR A 228 8.22 -29.49 11.24
C THR A 228 9.12 -28.34 10.86
N ILE A 229 8.85 -27.72 9.71
CA ILE A 229 9.50 -26.48 9.29
C ILE A 229 8.54 -25.30 9.41
N THR A 230 9.09 -24.10 9.60
CA THR A 230 8.38 -22.83 9.39
C THR A 230 8.91 -22.20 8.11
N LEU A 231 8.01 -21.75 7.23
CA LEU A 231 8.43 -21.12 5.98
C LEU A 231 9.12 -19.77 6.26
N LYS A 232 10.18 -19.50 5.51
CA LYS A 232 10.95 -18.26 5.60
C LYS A 232 10.60 -17.35 4.42
N PRO A 233 10.18 -16.10 4.66
CA PRO A 233 9.92 -15.14 3.60
C PRO A 233 11.09 -14.99 2.65
N VAL A 234 10.79 -14.83 1.37
CA VAL A 234 11.79 -14.51 0.35
C VAL A 234 11.79 -12.99 0.19
N PRO A 235 12.84 -12.26 0.62
CA PRO A 235 12.84 -10.80 0.58
C PRO A 235 12.66 -10.26 -0.85
N LEU A 236 12.04 -9.09 -0.98
CA LEU A 236 11.87 -8.41 -2.26
C LEU A 236 12.20 -6.93 -2.11
N ALA A 237 13.24 -6.47 -2.79
CA ALA A 237 13.52 -5.05 -2.97
C ALA A 237 12.40 -4.42 -3.82
N TYR A 238 11.35 -3.96 -3.14
CA TYR A 238 10.07 -3.68 -3.77
C TYR A 238 10.01 -2.24 -4.29
N SER A 239 10.05 -2.12 -5.62
CA SER A 239 10.06 -0.83 -6.31
C SER A 239 8.78 -0.04 -6.11
N GLY A 240 7.63 -0.71 -5.85
CA GLY A 240 6.33 -0.04 -5.69
C GLY A 240 6.29 1.05 -4.61
N TYR A 241 7.20 1.00 -3.63
CA TYR A 241 7.31 2.03 -2.59
C TYR A 241 8.27 3.17 -2.91
N TYR A 242 9.08 3.08 -3.98
CA TYR A 242 10.12 4.08 -4.26
C TYR A 242 9.51 5.47 -4.46
N GLY A 243 8.45 5.59 -5.26
CA GLY A 243 7.75 6.85 -5.44
C GLY A 243 7.16 7.39 -4.13
N VAL A 244 6.64 6.52 -3.26
CA VAL A 244 6.09 6.92 -1.96
C VAL A 244 7.19 7.46 -1.06
N ILE A 245 8.34 6.79 -1.00
CA ILE A 245 9.45 7.14 -0.10
C ILE A 245 10.21 8.37 -0.62
N TYR A 246 10.55 8.40 -1.91
CA TYR A 246 11.39 9.46 -2.48
C TYR A 246 10.67 10.77 -2.70
N GLN A 247 9.37 10.77 -2.99
CA GLN A 247 8.67 12.03 -3.35
C GLN A 247 8.87 13.13 -2.29
N PRO A 248 8.62 12.92 -0.98
CA PRO A 248 8.79 13.99 0.00
C PRO A 248 10.25 14.44 0.12
N MET A 249 11.20 13.52 -0.04
CA MET A 249 12.63 13.82 -0.03
C MET A 249 13.02 14.68 -1.24
N LEU A 250 12.50 14.37 -2.43
CA LEU A 250 12.75 15.16 -3.65
C LEU A 250 12.07 16.52 -3.60
N ARG A 251 10.88 16.62 -2.98
CA ARG A 251 10.22 17.91 -2.70
C ARG A 251 11.06 18.78 -1.77
N PHE A 252 11.68 18.19 -0.74
CA PHE A 252 12.68 18.88 0.08
C PHE A 252 13.84 19.42 -0.77
N VAL A 253 14.37 18.63 -1.71
CA VAL A 253 15.46 19.07 -2.59
C VAL A 253 15.07 20.30 -3.40
N GLU A 254 13.85 20.36 -3.93
CA GLU A 254 13.37 21.52 -4.70
C GLU A 254 13.36 22.81 -3.89
N HIS A 255 12.99 22.75 -2.61
CA HIS A 255 13.03 23.91 -1.71
C HIS A 255 14.46 24.34 -1.39
N VAL A 256 15.32 23.37 -1.02
CA VAL A 256 16.72 23.63 -0.68
C VAL A 256 17.49 24.24 -1.85
N LYS A 257 17.32 23.70 -3.07
CA LYS A 257 18.05 24.19 -4.25
C LYS A 257 17.59 25.55 -4.75
N LYS A 258 16.35 25.98 -4.43
CA LYS A 258 15.81 27.28 -4.83
C LYS A 258 16.11 28.41 -3.83
N ASN A 259 16.47 28.07 -2.59
CA ASN A 259 16.64 29.06 -1.52
C ASN A 259 18.09 29.07 -1.00
N PRO A 260 18.88 30.12 -1.32
CA PRO A 260 20.26 30.25 -0.84
C PRO A 260 20.40 30.20 0.69
N ALA A 261 19.38 30.59 1.45
CA ALA A 261 19.42 30.52 2.92
C ALA A 261 19.46 29.07 3.44
N LEU A 262 19.10 28.09 2.61
CA LEU A 262 19.12 26.66 2.93
C LEU A 262 20.40 25.95 2.45
N ALA A 263 21.45 26.69 2.08
CA ALA A 263 22.68 26.13 1.53
C ALA A 263 23.31 25.03 2.41
N TYR A 264 23.16 25.14 3.73
CA TYR A 264 23.66 24.14 4.69
C TYR A 264 22.96 22.78 4.58
N LEU A 265 21.76 22.70 3.98
CA LEU A 265 21.01 21.48 3.73
C LEU A 265 21.32 20.84 2.37
N VAL A 266 22.11 21.50 1.52
CA VAL A 266 22.47 21.01 0.18
C VAL A 266 23.11 19.61 0.19
N PRO A 267 24.03 19.26 1.12
CA PRO A 267 24.59 17.91 1.16
C PRO A 267 23.53 16.81 1.33
N ALA A 268 22.52 17.05 2.17
CA ALA A 268 21.42 16.12 2.33
C ALA A 268 20.56 16.05 1.05
N ALA A 269 20.31 17.20 0.42
CA ALA A 269 19.54 17.27 -0.80
C ALA A 269 20.22 16.51 -1.97
N ASP A 270 21.53 16.64 -2.10
CA ASP A 270 22.30 15.93 -3.12
C ASP A 270 22.31 14.42 -2.89
N SER A 271 22.41 13.97 -1.63
CA SER A 271 22.35 12.54 -1.32
C SER A 271 20.98 11.92 -1.69
N PHE A 272 19.89 12.68 -1.53
CA PHE A 272 18.55 12.24 -1.92
C PHE A 272 18.40 12.09 -3.44
N ILE A 273 18.93 13.03 -4.25
CA ILE A 273 18.94 12.91 -5.71
C ILE A 273 19.74 11.67 -6.13
N VAL A 274 20.94 11.50 -5.60
CA VAL A 274 21.83 10.38 -5.97
C VAL A 274 21.16 9.03 -5.64
N ALA A 275 20.58 8.91 -4.43
CA ALA A 275 19.90 7.69 -4.01
C ALA A 275 18.69 7.37 -4.90
N ALA A 276 17.84 8.36 -5.16
CA ALA A 276 16.68 8.19 -6.03
C ALA A 276 17.10 7.82 -7.46
N ALA A 277 18.06 8.52 -8.05
CA ALA A 277 18.56 8.24 -9.39
C ALA A 277 19.09 6.79 -9.51
N ALA A 278 19.88 6.32 -8.53
CA ALA A 278 20.36 4.93 -8.51
C ALA A 278 19.22 3.91 -8.45
N SER A 279 18.18 4.17 -7.66
CA SER A 279 16.98 3.33 -7.58
C SER A 279 16.23 3.27 -8.91
N TYR A 280 16.00 4.43 -9.54
CA TYR A 280 15.29 4.50 -10.82
C TYR A 280 16.10 3.91 -11.98
N ASP A 281 17.42 4.06 -11.98
CA ASP A 281 18.29 3.45 -12.98
C ASP A 281 18.21 1.90 -12.94
N ASP A 282 18.07 1.27 -11.76
CA ASP A 282 17.81 -0.17 -11.63
C ASP A 282 16.43 -0.55 -12.20
N ILE A 283 15.36 0.07 -11.69
CA ILE A 283 14.00 -0.38 -12.01
C ILE A 283 13.58 -0.04 -13.43
N ILE A 284 14.11 1.02 -14.04
CA ILE A 284 13.88 1.34 -15.46
C ILE A 284 14.48 0.24 -16.35
N LYS A 285 15.68 -0.24 -16.05
CA LYS A 285 16.32 -1.31 -16.84
C LYS A 285 15.61 -2.64 -16.69
N ARG A 286 15.10 -2.93 -15.49
CA ARG A 286 14.60 -4.25 -15.13
C ARG A 286 13.09 -4.40 -15.29
N LEU A 287 12.33 -3.45 -14.76
CA LEU A 287 10.89 -3.58 -14.53
C LEU A 287 10.03 -2.76 -15.49
N TRP A 288 10.61 -1.82 -16.24
CA TRP A 288 9.84 -1.03 -17.21
C TRP A 288 9.31 -1.89 -18.36
N ARG A 289 8.07 -1.66 -18.77
CA ARG A 289 7.44 -2.24 -19.95
C ARG A 289 6.75 -1.15 -20.75
N GLU A 290 6.85 -1.28 -22.07
CA GLU A 290 6.08 -0.48 -23.02
C GLU A 290 4.70 -1.10 -23.23
N GLY A 291 3.70 -0.28 -23.55
CA GLY A 291 2.31 -0.72 -23.71
C GLY A 291 1.48 -0.58 -22.42
N PRO A 292 0.30 -1.21 -22.33
CA PRO A 292 -0.24 -2.17 -23.30
C PRO A 292 -0.71 -1.53 -24.62
N ASN A 293 -1.15 -0.26 -24.63
CA ASN A 293 -1.45 0.45 -25.89
C ASN A 293 -0.27 1.31 -26.37
N LYS A 294 -0.34 1.78 -27.63
CA LYS A 294 0.67 2.69 -28.19
C LYS A 294 0.82 3.95 -27.32
N GLY A 295 2.06 4.23 -26.90
CA GLY A 295 2.38 5.39 -26.07
C GLY A 295 2.05 5.20 -24.59
N GLU A 296 1.65 4.01 -24.15
CA GLU A 296 1.53 3.67 -22.73
C GLU A 296 2.80 2.97 -22.24
N GLY A 297 2.93 2.87 -20.92
CA GLY A 297 4.01 2.13 -20.28
C GLY A 297 3.81 2.06 -18.78
N TYR A 298 4.44 1.06 -18.17
CA TYR A 298 4.27 0.75 -16.76
C TYR A 298 5.48 0.04 -16.17
N PHE A 299 5.56 0.01 -14.84
CA PHE A 299 6.48 -0.87 -14.11
C PHE A 299 5.80 -2.16 -13.71
N LEU A 300 6.50 -3.28 -13.84
CA LEU A 300 6.12 -4.53 -13.18
C LEU A 300 6.22 -4.42 -11.67
N THR A 301 5.39 -5.18 -10.96
CA THR A 301 5.50 -5.39 -9.50
C THR A 301 6.86 -5.96 -9.12
N CYS A 302 7.31 -6.98 -9.86
CA CYS A 302 8.63 -7.61 -9.81
C CYS A 302 8.84 -8.51 -11.05
N GLU A 303 10.04 -9.06 -11.23
CA GLU A 303 10.30 -10.05 -12.29
C GLU A 303 9.58 -11.37 -12.00
N LYS A 304 9.32 -12.15 -13.05
CA LYS A 304 8.71 -13.48 -12.92
C LYS A 304 9.56 -14.37 -12.01
N GLY A 305 8.94 -14.99 -11.01
CA GLY A 305 9.60 -15.84 -10.02
C GLY A 305 10.08 -15.12 -8.76
N GLU A 306 10.19 -13.79 -8.78
CA GLU A 306 10.45 -13.00 -7.56
C GLU A 306 9.23 -13.07 -6.62
N SER A 307 9.35 -12.53 -5.41
CA SER A 307 8.49 -12.93 -4.29
C SER A 307 7.07 -12.36 -4.29
N PHE A 308 6.75 -11.38 -5.14
CA PHE A 308 5.43 -10.76 -5.12
C PHE A 308 4.35 -11.70 -5.69
N PRO A 309 3.14 -11.79 -5.12
CA PRO A 309 2.11 -12.72 -5.61
C PRO A 309 1.74 -12.52 -7.08
N ALA A 310 1.60 -11.27 -7.51
CA ALA A 310 1.37 -10.90 -8.90
C ALA A 310 2.68 -10.61 -9.64
N ASP A 311 3.66 -11.51 -9.56
CA ASP A 311 4.94 -11.37 -10.25
C ASP A 311 4.76 -11.30 -11.77
N ASN A 312 5.58 -10.50 -12.46
CA ASN A 312 5.49 -10.26 -13.90
C ASN A 312 4.15 -9.64 -14.36
N VAL A 313 3.39 -9.06 -13.44
CA VAL A 313 2.20 -8.24 -13.72
C VAL A 313 2.55 -6.77 -13.47
N GLY A 314 1.98 -5.86 -14.27
CA GLY A 314 2.15 -4.42 -14.05
C GLY A 314 1.66 -4.00 -12.67
N ALA A 315 2.31 -3.05 -12.01
CA ALA A 315 1.91 -2.58 -10.67
C ALA A 315 0.59 -1.80 -10.73
N PRO A 316 -0.27 -1.83 -9.69
CA PRO A 316 -1.50 -1.03 -9.64
C PRO A 316 -1.24 0.47 -9.76
N PHE A 317 -2.28 1.24 -10.10
CA PHE A 317 -2.15 2.66 -10.43
C PHE A 317 -1.59 3.48 -9.28
N ASN A 318 -1.98 3.17 -8.05
CA ASN A 318 -1.52 3.88 -6.87
C ASN A 318 0.02 3.87 -6.73
N PHE A 319 0.68 2.73 -6.98
CA PHE A 319 2.14 2.64 -6.99
C PHE A 319 2.74 3.37 -8.18
N GLN A 320 2.16 3.21 -9.37
CA GLN A 320 2.64 3.90 -10.58
C GLN A 320 2.50 5.42 -10.46
N GLY A 321 1.41 5.91 -9.88
CA GLY A 321 1.15 7.33 -9.68
C GLY A 321 2.21 7.98 -8.80
N ARG A 322 2.66 7.27 -7.76
CA ARG A 322 3.79 7.78 -6.95
C ARG A 322 5.12 7.69 -7.67
N GLN A 323 5.34 6.71 -8.55
CA GLN A 323 6.51 6.74 -9.44
C GLN A 323 6.48 7.99 -10.33
N VAL A 324 5.31 8.34 -10.90
CA VAL A 324 5.15 9.56 -11.72
C VAL A 324 5.60 10.79 -10.95
N CYS A 325 5.12 11.00 -9.72
CA CYS A 325 5.48 12.17 -8.93
C CYS A 325 7.01 12.29 -8.73
N ALA A 326 7.66 11.20 -8.35
CA ALA A 326 9.10 11.19 -8.11
C ALA A 326 9.92 11.31 -9.41
N MET A 327 9.50 10.66 -10.50
CA MET A 327 10.16 10.79 -11.81
C MET A 327 10.04 12.20 -12.38
N LEU A 328 8.89 12.85 -12.24
CA LEU A 328 8.74 14.24 -12.66
C LEU A 328 9.61 15.19 -11.82
N ALA A 329 9.72 14.97 -10.51
CA ALA A 329 10.66 15.73 -9.67
C ALA A 329 12.11 15.50 -10.10
N LEU A 330 12.51 14.24 -10.34
CA LEU A 330 13.86 13.92 -10.85
C LEU A 330 14.13 14.54 -12.21
N HIS A 331 13.14 14.61 -13.10
CA HIS A 331 13.29 15.30 -14.38
C HIS A 331 13.64 16.77 -14.16
N ARG A 332 12.91 17.49 -13.30
CA ARG A 332 13.19 18.89 -13.01
C ARG A 332 14.54 19.09 -12.33
N LEU A 333 14.91 18.19 -11.42
CA LEU A 333 16.15 18.28 -10.64
C LEU A 333 17.41 17.88 -11.42
N THR A 334 17.30 17.03 -12.44
CA THR A 334 18.46 16.45 -13.15
C THR A 334 18.49 16.76 -14.65
N GLY A 335 17.38 17.24 -15.22
CA GLY A 335 17.23 17.44 -16.67
C GLY A 335 17.09 16.16 -17.49
N LYS A 336 17.22 14.96 -16.90
CA LYS A 336 17.15 13.69 -17.64
C LYS A 336 15.74 13.46 -18.21
N LYS A 337 15.64 13.34 -19.54
CA LYS A 337 14.36 13.20 -20.26
C LYS A 337 13.65 11.88 -20.02
N VAL A 338 14.40 10.80 -19.81
CA VAL A 338 13.85 9.45 -19.57
C VAL A 338 12.80 9.43 -18.46
N TYR A 339 12.98 10.25 -17.42
CA TYR A 339 12.03 10.30 -16.31
C TYR A 339 10.68 10.88 -16.72
N LYS A 340 10.68 12.00 -17.45
CA LYS A 340 9.46 12.63 -17.98
C LYS A 340 8.78 11.73 -19.01
N GLU A 341 9.54 11.12 -19.92
CA GLU A 341 8.99 10.23 -20.94
C GLU A 341 8.26 9.03 -20.34
N LYS A 342 8.82 8.40 -19.31
CA LYS A 342 8.16 7.27 -18.62
C LYS A 342 6.97 7.73 -17.79
N ALA A 343 7.08 8.88 -17.11
CA ALA A 343 5.97 9.49 -16.39
C ALA A 343 4.77 9.77 -17.32
N GLU A 344 5.00 10.39 -18.48
CA GLU A 344 3.99 10.65 -19.50
C GLU A 344 3.27 9.37 -19.97
N LYS A 345 4.03 8.28 -20.16
CA LYS A 345 3.48 6.98 -20.57
C LYS A 345 2.59 6.35 -19.49
N MET A 346 2.99 6.42 -18.22
CA MET A 346 2.15 5.96 -17.10
C MET A 346 0.88 6.83 -16.96
N CYS A 347 1.01 8.16 -17.07
CA CYS A 347 -0.14 9.07 -17.06
C CYS A 347 -1.13 8.76 -18.19
N ARG A 348 -0.63 8.54 -19.42
CA ARG A 348 -1.47 8.20 -20.57
C ARG A 348 -2.22 6.89 -20.35
N MET A 349 -1.54 5.88 -19.81
CA MET A 349 -2.15 4.60 -19.46
C MET A 349 -3.29 4.77 -18.46
N PHE A 350 -3.11 5.59 -17.42
CA PHE A 350 -4.15 5.89 -16.44
C PHE A 350 -5.31 6.67 -17.07
N LYS A 351 -5.03 7.75 -17.81
CA LYS A 351 -6.05 8.61 -18.45
C LYS A 351 -6.96 7.81 -19.39
N ASN A 352 -6.38 6.89 -20.16
CA ASN A 352 -7.13 6.04 -21.10
C ASN A 352 -8.08 5.03 -20.41
N ARG A 353 -8.00 4.89 -19.09
CA ARG A 353 -8.82 3.95 -18.30
C ARG A 353 -9.74 4.64 -17.31
N LEU A 354 -9.80 5.97 -17.33
CA LEU A 354 -10.79 6.73 -16.57
C LEU A 354 -12.18 6.51 -17.16
N ARG A 355 -13.15 6.27 -16.29
CA ARG A 355 -14.56 6.27 -16.65
C ARG A 355 -15.13 7.66 -16.39
N TYR A 356 -15.56 8.33 -17.44
CA TYR A 356 -16.16 9.65 -17.33
C TYR A 356 -17.68 9.54 -17.14
N ASP A 357 -18.18 10.06 -16.02
CA ASP A 357 -19.61 10.28 -15.81
C ASP A 357 -19.97 11.67 -16.34
N GLN A 358 -20.63 11.72 -17.51
CA GLN A 358 -21.06 12.96 -18.15
C GLN A 358 -22.14 13.71 -17.36
N GLN A 359 -23.00 13.00 -16.63
CA GLN A 359 -24.12 13.63 -15.91
C GLN A 359 -23.63 14.34 -14.66
N LYS A 360 -22.62 13.78 -13.99
CA LYS A 360 -22.01 14.35 -12.78
C LYS A 360 -20.72 15.14 -13.04
N ASP A 361 -20.23 15.15 -14.28
CA ASP A 361 -18.95 15.74 -14.69
C ASP A 361 -17.78 15.29 -13.79
N LEU A 362 -17.63 13.97 -13.60
CA LEU A 362 -16.61 13.40 -12.71
C LEU A 362 -15.92 12.16 -13.29
N TYR A 363 -14.81 11.76 -12.69
CA TYR A 363 -14.11 10.52 -13.02
C TYR A 363 -14.30 9.45 -11.96
N GLU A 364 -14.48 8.21 -12.43
CA GLU A 364 -14.27 7.01 -11.64
C GLU A 364 -13.17 6.17 -12.26
N TRP A 365 -12.45 5.41 -11.46
CA TRP A 365 -11.36 4.56 -11.94
C TRP A 365 -11.23 3.28 -11.12
N ASN A 366 -10.48 2.33 -11.66
CA ASN A 366 -10.16 1.08 -10.99
C ASN A 366 -8.78 1.17 -10.34
N TYR A 367 -8.56 0.35 -9.31
CA TYR A 367 -7.28 0.21 -8.61
C TYR A 367 -6.16 -0.33 -9.51
N TRP A 368 -6.53 -1.25 -10.40
CA TRP A 368 -5.62 -1.87 -11.36
C TRP A 368 -6.14 -1.70 -12.79
N PHE A 369 -5.41 -2.28 -13.72
CA PHE A 369 -5.68 -2.33 -15.15
C PHE A 369 -5.45 -3.76 -15.65
N GLU A 370 -5.48 -3.95 -16.96
CA GLU A 370 -5.32 -5.24 -17.59
C GLU A 370 -3.93 -5.84 -17.31
N PRO A 371 -3.81 -7.17 -17.19
CA PRO A 371 -4.87 -8.16 -17.40
C PRO A 371 -5.82 -8.33 -16.21
N MET A 372 -5.51 -7.79 -15.04
CA MET A 372 -6.28 -8.05 -13.81
C MET A 372 -7.75 -7.62 -13.88
N THR A 373 -8.05 -6.53 -14.59
CA THR A 373 -9.41 -6.00 -14.66
C THR A 373 -10.30 -6.64 -15.73
N THR A 374 -9.73 -7.19 -16.81
CA THR A 374 -10.50 -7.60 -17.99
C THR A 374 -10.45 -9.09 -18.29
N ILE A 375 -9.25 -9.64 -18.49
CA ILE A 375 -9.05 -11.01 -19.00
C ILE A 375 -8.55 -11.99 -17.93
N GLY A 376 -7.84 -11.50 -16.90
CA GLY A 376 -7.14 -12.34 -15.95
C GLY A 376 -6.06 -13.18 -16.64
N TRP A 377 -5.73 -14.34 -16.08
CA TRP A 377 -4.85 -15.32 -16.72
C TRP A 377 -5.11 -16.73 -16.19
N LYS A 378 -4.65 -17.71 -16.97
CA LYS A 378 -4.70 -19.15 -16.70
C LYS A 378 -3.30 -19.75 -16.61
N PRO A 379 -3.15 -20.98 -16.09
CA PRO A 379 -1.85 -21.63 -15.99
C PRO A 379 -1.09 -21.71 -17.32
N GLU A 380 -1.81 -21.89 -18.44
CA GLU A 380 -1.24 -22.03 -19.78
C GLU A 380 -0.64 -20.72 -20.31
N ASP A 381 -1.14 -19.56 -19.85
CA ASP A 381 -0.62 -18.25 -20.22
C ASP A 381 0.80 -18.02 -19.67
N ASN A 382 1.17 -18.79 -18.64
CA ASN A 382 2.49 -18.76 -18.01
C ASN A 382 2.92 -17.34 -17.62
N LEU A 383 1.98 -16.50 -17.19
CA LEU A 383 2.21 -15.09 -16.90
C LEU A 383 3.00 -14.90 -15.59
N SER A 384 2.50 -15.49 -14.51
CA SER A 384 3.04 -15.40 -13.15
C SER A 384 3.56 -16.77 -12.69
N ALA A 385 4.69 -16.79 -11.99
CA ALA A 385 5.20 -17.99 -11.36
C ALA A 385 4.54 -18.25 -10.01
N ASN A 386 4.01 -17.23 -9.32
CA ASN A 386 3.42 -17.38 -7.99
C ASN A 386 1.92 -17.68 -8.02
N VAL A 387 1.15 -16.91 -8.79
CA VAL A 387 -0.29 -17.09 -8.96
C VAL A 387 -0.52 -17.56 -10.37
N LYS A 388 -0.80 -18.86 -10.55
CA LYS A 388 -0.94 -19.45 -11.89
C LYS A 388 -2.29 -19.17 -12.54
N TYR A 389 -3.31 -18.84 -11.75
CA TYR A 389 -4.64 -18.50 -12.22
C TYR A 389 -5.15 -17.25 -11.52
N PHE A 390 -5.71 -16.33 -12.29
CA PHE A 390 -6.43 -15.17 -11.76
C PHE A 390 -7.70 -14.93 -12.57
N LYS A 391 -8.84 -14.97 -11.89
CA LYS A 391 -10.12 -14.56 -12.48
C LYS A 391 -10.15 -13.04 -12.60
N PRO A 392 -10.47 -12.47 -13.77
CA PRO A 392 -10.54 -11.02 -13.93
C PRO A 392 -11.50 -10.39 -12.92
N TYR A 393 -11.07 -9.29 -12.31
CA TYR A 393 -11.86 -8.58 -11.32
C TYR A 393 -11.51 -7.09 -11.30
N ALA A 394 -12.41 -6.27 -11.84
CA ALA A 394 -12.30 -4.82 -11.80
C ALA A 394 -12.75 -4.30 -10.43
N ILE A 395 -11.79 -3.84 -9.63
CA ILE A 395 -12.05 -3.21 -8.34
C ILE A 395 -12.01 -1.70 -8.52
N THR A 396 -13.12 -1.00 -8.28
CA THR A 396 -13.17 0.46 -8.18
C THR A 396 -12.20 0.95 -7.10
N GLU A 397 -11.44 2.00 -7.38
CA GLU A 397 -10.46 2.54 -6.44
C GLU A 397 -11.10 2.94 -5.10
N ASP A 398 -10.38 2.68 -4.01
CA ASP A 398 -10.74 3.17 -2.69
C ASP A 398 -10.12 4.54 -2.39
N VAL A 399 -10.78 5.28 -1.50
CA VAL A 399 -10.47 6.69 -1.25
C VAL A 399 -9.11 6.88 -0.56
N SER A 400 -8.58 5.84 0.09
CA SER A 400 -7.24 5.86 0.70
C SER A 400 -6.15 5.73 -0.37
N HIS A 401 -6.23 4.73 -1.25
CA HIS A 401 -5.22 4.56 -2.30
C HIS A 401 -5.36 5.61 -3.41
N GLY A 402 -6.59 6.07 -3.68
CA GLY A 402 -6.87 7.11 -4.68
C GLY A 402 -6.11 8.43 -4.46
N ILE A 403 -5.65 8.74 -3.24
CA ILE A 403 -4.81 9.91 -2.99
C ILE A 403 -3.45 9.84 -3.71
N LEU A 404 -2.99 8.63 -4.03
CA LEU A 404 -1.74 8.42 -4.76
C LEU A 404 -1.93 8.70 -6.26
N ASP A 405 -3.09 8.33 -6.80
CA ASP A 405 -3.48 8.64 -8.18
C ASP A 405 -3.74 10.13 -8.37
N ILE A 406 -4.43 10.75 -7.40
CA ILE A 406 -4.68 12.19 -7.37
C ILE A 406 -3.38 12.98 -7.33
N ALA A 407 -2.39 12.54 -6.54
CA ALA A 407 -1.07 13.18 -6.51
C ALA A 407 -0.37 13.10 -7.88
N MET A 408 -0.52 12.00 -8.61
CA MET A 408 -0.07 11.90 -10.00
C MET A 408 -0.78 12.91 -10.89
N VAL A 409 -2.12 12.96 -10.85
CA VAL A 409 -2.91 13.87 -11.69
C VAL A 409 -2.52 15.32 -11.42
N ALA A 410 -2.45 15.74 -10.16
CA ALA A 410 -2.05 17.10 -9.80
C ALA A 410 -0.63 17.45 -10.29
N ALA A 411 0.35 16.56 -10.05
CA ALA A 411 1.73 16.78 -10.48
C ALA A 411 1.90 16.79 -12.01
N ALA A 412 1.09 16.00 -12.71
CA ALA A 412 1.09 15.93 -14.17
C ALA A 412 0.42 17.16 -14.78
N THR A 413 -0.72 17.61 -14.25
CA THR A 413 -1.38 18.86 -14.64
C THR A 413 -0.47 20.08 -14.45
N GLU A 414 0.20 20.19 -13.30
CA GLU A 414 1.13 21.30 -13.02
C GLU A 414 2.29 21.40 -14.04
N GLN A 415 2.66 20.29 -14.67
CA GLN A 415 3.73 20.22 -15.67
C GLN A 415 3.23 20.14 -17.12
N GLY A 416 1.92 20.25 -17.35
CA GLY A 416 1.33 20.12 -18.68
C GLY A 416 1.55 18.75 -19.30
N VAL A 417 1.57 17.69 -18.48
CA VAL A 417 1.80 16.30 -18.89
C VAL A 417 0.48 15.55 -18.87
N VAL A 418 -0.09 15.24 -20.04
CA VAL A 418 -1.28 14.39 -20.27
C VAL A 418 -2.60 14.90 -19.67
N PHE A 419 -2.59 15.38 -18.43
CA PHE A 419 -3.72 15.91 -17.69
C PHE A 419 -3.74 17.44 -17.75
N ASP A 420 -4.95 18.00 -17.66
CA ASP A 420 -5.19 19.44 -17.67
C ASP A 420 -6.13 19.87 -16.52
N ASN A 421 -6.54 21.15 -16.51
CA ASN A 421 -7.44 21.70 -15.49
C ASN A 421 -8.87 21.13 -15.58
N THR A 422 -9.31 20.70 -16.76
CA THR A 422 -10.62 20.03 -16.90
C THR A 422 -10.57 18.66 -16.23
N ASP A 423 -9.47 17.93 -16.40
CA ASP A 423 -9.29 16.68 -15.67
C ASP A 423 -9.28 16.90 -14.16
N LEU A 424 -8.52 17.90 -13.68
CA LEU A 424 -8.41 18.20 -12.25
C LEU A 424 -9.77 18.55 -11.64
N LYS A 425 -10.61 19.31 -12.36
CA LYS A 425 -12.00 19.59 -11.98
C LYS A 425 -12.84 18.33 -11.86
N ARG A 426 -12.72 17.38 -12.80
CA ARG A 426 -13.49 16.13 -12.79
C ARG A 426 -13.11 15.22 -11.62
N PHE A 427 -11.83 15.12 -11.28
CA PHE A 427 -11.41 14.44 -10.05
C PHE A 427 -11.92 15.16 -8.80
N ALA A 428 -11.91 16.49 -8.78
CA ALA A 428 -12.46 17.27 -7.67
C ALA A 428 -13.98 17.03 -7.51
N ASN A 429 -14.71 16.90 -8.61
CA ASN A 429 -16.13 16.55 -8.58
C ASN A 429 -16.36 15.13 -8.04
N THR A 430 -15.46 14.17 -8.30
CA THR A 430 -15.51 12.85 -7.66
C THR A 430 -15.51 12.96 -6.14
N LEU A 431 -14.63 13.81 -5.58
CA LEU A 431 -14.63 14.06 -4.14
C LEU A 431 -15.99 14.61 -3.67
N LEU A 432 -16.42 15.70 -4.29
CA LEU A 432 -17.52 16.52 -3.80
C LEU A 432 -18.88 15.86 -3.98
N VAL A 433 -19.05 15.04 -5.03
CA VAL A 433 -20.32 14.41 -5.39
C VAL A 433 -20.40 12.96 -4.89
N ASN A 434 -19.36 12.17 -5.09
CA ASN A 434 -19.37 10.74 -4.78
C ASN A 434 -18.75 10.42 -3.42
N VAL A 435 -17.60 10.99 -3.07
CA VAL A 435 -16.84 10.55 -1.89
C VAL A 435 -17.37 11.14 -0.59
N MET A 436 -17.60 12.44 -0.53
CA MET A 436 -18.06 13.09 0.71
C MET A 436 -19.47 12.63 1.09
N THR A 437 -19.70 12.41 2.38
CA THR A 437 -21.05 12.15 2.90
C THR A 437 -21.94 13.40 2.79
N PRO A 438 -23.28 13.25 2.72
CA PRO A 438 -24.18 14.41 2.57
C PRO A 438 -24.06 15.48 3.66
N ASP A 439 -23.71 15.11 4.88
CA ASP A 439 -23.45 16.05 5.98
C ASP A 439 -22.10 16.78 5.86
N GLY A 440 -21.20 16.28 5.01
CA GLY A 440 -19.84 16.78 4.81
C GLY A 440 -18.91 16.53 5.98
N CYS A 441 -19.22 15.57 6.87
CA CYS A 441 -18.43 15.26 8.06
C CYS A 441 -17.58 13.99 7.93
N ASP A 442 -17.81 13.19 6.88
CA ASP A 442 -17.09 11.94 6.64
C ASP A 442 -17.00 11.64 5.14
N MET A 443 -16.47 10.47 4.80
CA MET A 443 -16.29 9.99 3.43
C MET A 443 -16.78 8.56 3.25
N ARG A 444 -17.15 8.22 2.03
CA ARG A 444 -17.43 6.86 1.58
C ARG A 444 -16.13 6.12 1.25
N ARG A 445 -16.19 4.79 1.16
CA ARG A 445 -15.00 3.96 0.96
C ARG A 445 -14.36 4.09 -0.43
N ARG A 446 -15.17 4.24 -1.48
CA ARG A 446 -14.76 4.13 -2.88
C ARG A 446 -15.12 5.37 -3.69
N VAL A 447 -14.42 5.56 -4.81
CA VAL A 447 -14.58 6.74 -5.68
C VAL A 447 -15.91 6.76 -6.45
N ASP A 448 -16.59 5.61 -6.56
CA ASP A 448 -17.96 5.52 -7.08
C ASP A 448 -19.03 6.02 -6.09
N GLY A 449 -18.65 6.27 -4.84
CA GLY A 449 -19.57 6.74 -3.80
C GLY A 449 -20.58 5.69 -3.36
N LEU A 450 -20.33 4.40 -3.58
CA LEU A 450 -21.21 3.33 -3.11
C LEU A 450 -20.89 2.94 -1.66
N GLY A 451 -21.95 2.64 -0.90
CA GLY A 451 -21.86 2.21 0.50
C GLY A 451 -21.95 3.35 1.52
N PRO A 452 -21.91 3.00 2.81
CA PRO A 452 -21.98 3.98 3.90
C PRO A 452 -20.66 4.75 4.06
N ALA A 453 -20.64 5.67 5.01
CA ALA A 453 -19.40 6.27 5.51
C ALA A 453 -18.38 5.20 5.90
N HIS A 454 -17.10 5.50 5.73
CA HIS A 454 -15.98 4.61 6.03
C HIS A 454 -14.93 5.32 6.89
N PRO A 455 -15.19 5.46 8.21
CA PRO A 455 -14.36 6.26 9.12
C PRO A 455 -12.87 5.87 9.14
N ALA A 456 -12.56 4.60 8.89
CA ALA A 456 -11.18 4.11 8.89
C ALA A 456 -10.26 4.82 7.88
N TYR A 457 -10.81 5.44 6.83
CA TYR A 457 -10.04 6.21 5.85
C TYR A 457 -10.11 7.71 6.05
N PHE A 458 -10.77 8.20 7.09
CA PHE A 458 -11.00 9.64 7.31
C PHE A 458 -9.71 10.45 7.24
N ASN A 459 -8.65 9.98 7.92
CA ASN A 459 -7.35 10.65 7.91
C ASN A 459 -6.74 10.76 6.51
N GLN A 460 -7.11 9.93 5.54
CA GLN A 460 -6.59 10.01 4.17
C GLN A 460 -7.23 11.16 3.37
N LEU A 461 -8.30 11.77 3.86
CA LEU A 461 -8.97 12.89 3.21
C LEU A 461 -8.02 14.07 2.93
N HIS A 462 -6.97 14.25 3.75
CA HIS A 462 -5.96 15.28 3.51
C HIS A 462 -5.33 15.20 2.12
N GLY A 463 -5.20 13.98 1.55
CA GLY A 463 -4.58 13.78 0.25
C GLY A 463 -5.40 14.34 -0.91
N TRP A 464 -6.72 14.47 -0.72
CA TRP A 464 -7.64 15.02 -1.71
C TRP A 464 -7.56 16.54 -1.84
N LEU A 465 -6.88 17.23 -0.92
CA LEU A 465 -6.65 18.68 -1.00
C LEU A 465 -5.81 19.07 -2.24
N GLU A 466 -5.06 18.14 -2.83
CA GLU A 466 -4.34 18.37 -4.09
C GLU A 466 -5.26 18.72 -5.27
N LEU A 467 -6.56 18.47 -5.14
CA LEU A 467 -7.58 18.83 -6.14
C LEU A 467 -8.15 20.24 -5.98
N ALA A 468 -7.76 20.99 -4.95
CA ALA A 468 -8.25 22.34 -4.72
C ALA A 468 -8.09 23.30 -5.93
N PRO A 469 -7.02 23.24 -6.76
CA PRO A 469 -6.93 24.06 -7.96
C PRO A 469 -7.97 23.72 -9.03
N GLY A 470 -8.51 22.49 -9.02
CA GLY A 470 -9.56 22.07 -9.95
C GLY A 470 -10.97 22.51 -9.53
N ASN A 471 -11.20 22.71 -8.22
CA ASN A 471 -12.46 23.22 -7.70
C ASN A 471 -12.27 23.85 -6.30
N ALA A 472 -12.57 25.15 -6.20
CA ALA A 472 -12.41 25.93 -4.97
C ALA A 472 -13.22 25.42 -3.76
N LYS A 473 -14.25 24.57 -3.98
CA LYS A 473 -15.04 23.96 -2.90
C LYS A 473 -14.31 22.84 -2.16
N VAL A 474 -13.25 22.25 -2.73
CA VAL A 474 -12.51 21.13 -2.12
C VAL A 474 -11.97 21.50 -0.74
N PHE A 475 -11.24 22.62 -0.64
CA PHE A 475 -10.64 23.07 0.61
C PHE A 475 -11.67 23.31 1.73
N PRO A 476 -12.73 24.13 1.55
CA PRO A 476 -13.69 24.38 2.63
C PRO A 476 -14.48 23.12 3.03
N VAL A 477 -14.75 22.19 2.10
CA VAL A 477 -15.43 20.93 2.43
C VAL A 477 -14.53 20.02 3.28
N ILE A 478 -13.25 19.86 2.91
CA ILE A 478 -12.31 19.06 3.71
C ILE A 478 -12.03 19.70 5.07
N LYS A 479 -11.87 21.04 5.10
CA LYS A 479 -11.73 21.81 6.36
C LYS A 479 -12.93 21.58 7.28
N LYS A 480 -14.15 21.65 6.74
CA LYS A 480 -15.38 21.34 7.50
C LYS A 480 -15.36 19.91 8.04
N ALA A 481 -14.99 18.93 7.22
CA ALA A 481 -14.94 17.54 7.63
C ALA A 481 -13.95 17.32 8.79
N TYR A 482 -12.75 17.88 8.69
CA TYR A 482 -11.73 17.85 9.75
C TYR A 482 -12.25 18.41 11.09
N LEU A 483 -12.87 19.60 11.06
CA LEU A 483 -13.42 20.24 12.24
C LEU A 483 -14.62 19.49 12.83
N CYS A 484 -15.46 18.90 11.97
CA CYS A 484 -16.65 18.16 12.38
C CYS A 484 -16.29 16.81 13.03
N LYS A 485 -15.37 16.06 12.41
CA LYS A 485 -15.02 14.70 12.83
C LYS A 485 -14.20 14.66 14.12
N ASN A 486 -13.38 15.68 14.36
CA ASN A 486 -12.50 15.74 15.52
C ASN A 486 -11.47 14.58 15.59
N GLU A 487 -11.04 14.09 14.43
CA GLU A 487 -9.97 13.09 14.28
C GLU A 487 -8.72 13.77 13.72
N GLU A 488 -7.90 14.33 14.61
CA GLU A 488 -6.70 15.07 14.24
C GLU A 488 -5.47 14.17 14.02
N SER A 489 -4.66 14.51 13.03
CA SER A 489 -3.30 14.00 12.87
C SER A 489 -2.37 15.12 12.40
N PHE A 490 -1.06 15.00 12.70
CA PHE A 490 -0.05 15.95 12.24
C PHE A 490 -0.13 16.14 10.72
N VAL A 491 -0.24 15.03 9.97
CA VAL A 491 -0.29 15.03 8.51
C VAL A 491 -1.50 15.80 7.97
N PHE A 492 -2.68 15.60 8.57
CA PHE A 492 -3.88 16.29 8.13
C PHE A 492 -3.81 17.79 8.47
N CYS A 493 -3.42 18.15 9.70
CA CYS A 493 -3.29 19.54 10.14
C CYS A 493 -2.28 20.31 9.26
N ALA A 494 -1.08 19.76 9.05
CA ALA A 494 -0.03 20.37 8.22
C ALA A 494 -0.49 20.58 6.77
N ARG A 495 -1.20 19.61 6.19
CA ARG A 495 -1.71 19.72 4.81
C ARG A 495 -2.78 20.82 4.70
N LEU A 496 -3.64 20.98 5.70
CA LEU A 496 -4.63 22.06 5.74
C LEU A 496 -3.95 23.43 5.83
N LEU A 497 -2.94 23.60 6.69
CA LEU A 497 -2.18 24.84 6.83
C LEU A 497 -1.48 25.24 5.51
N LYS A 498 -0.83 24.29 4.83
CA LYS A 498 -0.23 24.51 3.51
C LYS A 498 -1.26 25.04 2.50
N TRP A 499 -2.42 24.40 2.41
CA TRP A 499 -3.45 24.79 1.45
C TRP A 499 -4.15 26.10 1.82
N GLU A 500 -4.30 26.40 3.10
CA GLU A 500 -4.81 27.69 3.56
C GLU A 500 -3.88 28.83 3.11
N LYS A 501 -2.57 28.69 3.29
CA LYS A 501 -1.59 29.67 2.80
C LYS A 501 -1.52 29.74 1.27
N LYS A 502 -1.69 28.63 0.57
CA LYS A 502 -1.60 28.60 -0.91
C LYS A 502 -2.81 29.26 -1.59
N LEU A 503 -3.97 29.28 -0.92
CA LEU A 503 -5.22 29.83 -1.45
C LEU A 503 -5.49 31.28 -1.03
N ASN A 504 -4.78 31.77 -0.01
CA ASN A 504 -4.73 33.19 0.36
C ASN A 504 -3.60 33.89 -0.39
#